data_AF-A0A7C0Z7R6-F1
#
_entry.id   AF-A0A7C0Z7R6-F1
#
_cell.length_a   1.000
_cell.length_b   1.000
_cell.length_c   1.000
_cell.angle_alpha   90.00
_cell.angle_beta   90.00
_cell.angle_gamma   90.00
#
_symmetry.space_group_name_H-M   'P 1'
#
loop_
_entity.id
_entity.type
_entity.pdbx_description
1 polymer ?
#
loop_
_entity_poly.entity_id
_entity_poly.type
_entity_poly.pdbx_seq_one_letter_code
_entity_poly.pdbx_strand_id
1 'polypeptide(L)' 'MTLRPEAFSQNICHAPETELVCYCSGVTKGEIVRAMQKGARTLADIKAATGACTLARCRETSPRGR' A
#
# COMPACT_ATOMS: atom_id res chain seq x y z
N MET A 1 -7.44 9.56 -25.79
CA MET A 1 -6.75 9.40 -24.49
C MET A 1 -7.12 8.02 -23.94
N THR A 2 -6.29 7.02 -24.20
CA THR A 2 -6.50 5.63 -23.79
C THR A 2 -6.17 5.49 -22.30
N LEU A 3 -7.17 5.73 -21.44
CA LEU A 3 -7.12 5.29 -20.04
C LEU A 3 -7.27 3.77 -20.06
N ARG A 4 -6.15 3.03 -20.07
CA ARG A 4 -6.17 1.67 -19.54
C ARG A 4 -6.56 1.82 -18.06
N PRO A 5 -7.61 1.15 -17.57
CA PRO A 5 -7.95 1.21 -16.15
C PRO A 5 -6.86 0.40 -15.43
N GLU A 6 -5.80 1.08 -14.99
CA GLU A 6 -4.84 0.47 -14.09
C GLU A 6 -5.62 0.04 -12.84
N ALA A 7 -5.38 -1.19 -12.36
CA ALA A 7 -6.04 -1.73 -11.18
C ALA A 7 -5.65 -0.99 -9.87
N PHE A 8 -4.87 0.09 -9.99
CA PHE A 8 -4.33 0.90 -8.93
C PHE A 8 -4.08 2.33 -9.43
N SER A 9 -4.02 3.27 -8.51
CA SER A 9 -3.66 4.67 -8.71
C SER A 9 -2.15 4.81 -8.95
N GLN A 10 -1.77 5.54 -10.01
CA GLN A 10 -0.36 5.84 -10.30
C GLN A 10 0.30 6.65 -9.17
N ASN A 11 -0.46 7.61 -8.60
CA ASN A 11 -0.03 8.43 -7.47
C ASN A 11 -0.87 8.09 -6.23
N ILE A 12 -0.23 7.45 -5.24
CA ILE A 12 -0.89 7.00 -4.01
C ILE A 12 -1.41 8.17 -3.15
N CYS A 13 -0.86 9.37 -3.29
CA CYS A 13 -1.32 10.55 -2.55
C CYS A 13 -2.77 10.91 -2.90
N HIS A 14 -3.23 10.60 -4.12
CA HIS A 14 -4.59 10.90 -4.60
C HIS A 14 -5.53 9.68 -4.58
N ALA A 15 -5.03 8.49 -4.20
CA ALA A 15 -5.83 7.29 -4.08
C ALA A 15 -6.86 7.37 -2.93
N PRO A 16 -7.98 6.64 -2.99
CA PRO A 16 -8.88 6.49 -1.85
C PRO A 16 -8.21 5.74 -0.70
N GLU A 17 -8.67 5.97 0.53
CA GLU A 17 -8.14 5.32 1.74
C GLU A 17 -8.25 3.79 1.70
N THR A 18 -9.22 3.25 0.95
CA THR A 18 -9.46 1.82 0.78
C THR A 18 -8.50 1.16 -0.20
N GLU A 19 -7.69 1.93 -0.92
CA GLU A 19 -6.80 1.37 -1.93
C GLU A 19 -5.65 0.58 -1.30
N LEU A 20 -5.37 -0.60 -1.84
CA LEU A 20 -4.29 -1.46 -1.39
C LEU A 20 -2.93 -0.88 -1.76
N VAL A 21 -2.09 -0.73 -0.74
CA VAL A 21 -0.67 -0.39 -0.86
C VAL A 21 0.18 -1.66 -0.85
N CYS A 22 -0.14 -2.62 0.02
CA CYS A 22 0.52 -3.93 0.05
C CYS A 22 -0.48 -5.04 -0.25
N TYR A 23 -0.40 -5.59 -1.46
CA TYR A 23 -1.26 -6.68 -1.90
C TYR A 23 -0.99 -8.00 -1.18
N CYS A 24 0.24 -8.21 -0.71
CA CYS A 24 0.61 -9.44 -0.02
C CYS A 24 -0.13 -9.58 1.31
N SER A 25 -0.13 -8.52 2.11
CA SER A 25 -0.68 -8.50 3.48
C SER A 25 -2.02 -7.76 3.58
N GLY A 26 -2.60 -7.31 2.46
CA GLY A 26 -3.90 -6.65 2.43
C GLY A 26 -3.91 -5.26 3.05
N VAL A 27 -2.77 -4.58 3.12
CA VAL A 27 -2.65 -3.26 3.77
C VAL A 27 -3.10 -2.16 2.83
N THR A 28 -4.01 -1.32 3.31
CA THR A 28 -4.59 -0.17 2.61
C THR A 28 -3.84 1.14 2.88
N LYS A 29 -4.05 2.14 2.02
CA LYS A 29 -3.57 3.52 2.24
C LYS A 29 -4.00 4.05 3.60
N GLY A 30 -5.26 3.86 3.97
CA GLY A 30 -5.80 4.38 5.22
C GLY A 30 -5.15 3.76 6.45
N GLU A 31 -4.71 2.50 6.40
CA GLU A 31 -3.95 1.89 7.48
C GLU A 31 -2.56 2.52 7.64
N ILE A 32 -1.89 2.84 6.53
CA ILE A 32 -0.61 3.57 6.55
C ILE A 32 -0.81 4.97 7.15
N VAL A 33 -1.83 5.72 6.70
CA VAL A 33 -2.14 7.05 7.22
C VAL A 33 -2.47 7.02 8.72
N ARG A 34 -3.28 6.05 9.16
CA ARG A 34 -3.59 5.85 10.59
C ARG A 34 -2.35 5.50 11.41
N ALA A 35 -1.43 4.67 10.89
CA ALA A 35 -0.16 4.40 11.56
C ALA A 35 0.68 5.67 11.71
N MET A 36 0.73 6.51 10.68
CA MET A 36 1.40 7.82 10.75
C MET A 36 0.74 8.75 11.78
N GLN A 37 -0.60 8.82 11.83
CA GLN A 37 -1.32 9.61 12.84
C GLN A 37 -1.01 9.15 14.26
N LYS A 38 -0.79 7.84 14.47
CA LYS A 38 -0.39 7.24 15.75
C LYS A 38 1.09 7.44 16.11
N GLY A 39 1.86 8.10 15.24
CA GLY A 39 3.26 8.45 15.52
C GLY A 39 4.30 7.65 14.75
N ALA A 40 3.92 6.76 13.83
CA ALA A 40 4.89 6.12 12.95
C ALA A 40 5.58 7.18 12.06
N ARG A 41 6.91 7.19 12.04
CA ARG A 41 7.70 8.17 11.27
C ARG A 41 8.71 7.51 10.33
N THR A 42 9.01 6.24 10.53
CA THR A 42 9.95 5.47 9.70
C THR A 42 9.25 4.33 8.96
N LEU A 43 9.90 3.83 7.90
CA LEU A 43 9.43 2.62 7.22
C LEU A 43 9.39 1.41 8.16
N ALA A 44 10.32 1.32 9.12
CA ALA A 44 10.32 0.26 10.12
C ALA A 44 9.07 0.33 11.01
N ASP A 45 8.70 1.53 11.46
CA ASP A 45 7.48 1.75 12.27
C ASP A 45 6.24 1.35 11.48
N ILE A 46 6.15 1.74 10.21
CA ILE A 46 5.01 1.43 9.35
C ILE A 46 4.90 -0.09 9.14
N LYS A 47 6.02 -0.78 8.86
CA LYS A 47 6.05 -2.24 8.74
C LYS A 47 5.63 -2.93 10.03
N ALA A 48 6.12 -2.45 11.18
CA ALA A 48 5.76 -2.99 12.48
C ALA A 48 4.28 -2.76 12.83
N ALA A 49 3.74 -1.59 12.50
CA ALA A 49 2.37 -1.20 12.82
C ALA A 49 1.32 -1.84 11.89
N THR A 50 1.66 -2.09 10.62
CA THR A 50 0.69 -2.52 9.59
C THR A 50 0.95 -3.91 9.03
N GLY A 51 2.15 -4.47 9.21
CA GLY A 51 2.54 -5.72 8.55
C GLY A 51 2.78 -5.58 7.04
N ALA A 52 2.83 -4.36 6.48
CA ALA A 52 3.19 -4.14 5.09
C ALA A 52 4.60 -4.69 4.78
N CYS A 53 4.80 -5.26 3.58
CA CYS A 53 6.09 -5.72 3.07
C CYS A 53 6.82 -6.81 3.90
N THR A 54 6.09 -7.61 4.68
CA THR A 54 6.68 -8.71 5.48
C THR A 54 6.61 -10.07 4.78
N LEU A 55 5.64 -10.28 3.89
CA LEU A 55 5.42 -11.56 3.20
C LEU A 55 6.20 -11.72 1.89
N ALA A 56 6.69 -10.61 1.31
CA ALA A 56 7.54 -10.59 0.10
C ALA A 56 6.98 -11.33 -1.14
N ARG A 57 5.66 -11.43 -1.30
CA ARG A 57 4.96 -12.05 -2.46
C ARG A 57 4.53 -11.04 -3.53
N CYS A 58 5.32 -9.99 -3.71
CA CYS A 58 4.91 -8.85 -4.55
C CYS A 58 4.83 -9.24 -6.02
N ARG A 59 5.68 -10.16 -6.49
CA ARG A 59 5.68 -10.64 -7.87
C ARG A 59 4.39 -11.38 -8.22
N GLU A 60 3.82 -12.12 -7.26
CA GLU A 60 2.63 -12.96 -7.48
C GLU A 60 1.32 -12.21 -7.20
N THR A 61 1.30 -11.31 -6.22
CA THR A 61 0.06 -10.70 -5.72
C THR A 61 -0.15 -9.26 -6.17
N SER A 62 0.92 -8.51 -6.45
CA SER A 62 0.81 -7.12 -6.87
C SER A 62 0.44 -7.05 -8.34
N PRO A 63 -0.57 -6.25 -8.74
CA PRO A 63 -0.86 -5.98 -10.15
C PRO A 63 0.31 -5.29 -10.88
N ARG A 64 1.31 -4.82 -10.13
CA ARG A 64 2.56 -4.23 -10.63
C ARG A 64 3.66 -5.26 -10.93
N GLY A 65 3.50 -6.50 -10.50
CA GLY A 65 4.47 -7.59 -10.68
C GLY A 65 5.82 -7.40 -10.00
N ARG A 66 5.91 -6.48 -9.02
CA ARG A 66 7.13 -6.11 -8.28
C ARG A 66 6.79 -5.64 -6.87
#